data_AF-A0A5R9ANM3-F1
#
_entry.id   AF-A0A5R9ANM3-F1
#
_cell.length_a   1.000
_cell.length_b   1.000
_cell.length_c   1.000
_cell.angle_alpha   90.00
_cell.angle_beta   90.00
_cell.angle_gamma   90.00
#
_symmetry.space_group_name_H-M   'P 1'
#
loop_
_entity.id
_entity.type
_entity.pdbx_description
1 polymer ?
#
loop_
_entity_poly.entity_id
_entity_poly.type
_entity_poly.pdbx_seq_one_letter_code
_entity_poly.pdbx_strand_id
1 'polypeptide(L)'
;MKKTTYIFCAIAVVLLSSYRPNLECEYANSNMGFAKSQINTALLTDDINHARFYTYKALNALEKSKTQLDICGCSSAKTSMNENLAVLVLATKSTTLQGTKKILDKSIELTEHTMLVLDSHDTHNSAYSNDMLSMNSTTTINAATTANNTKTSSLNDKIDASLEKYRISLGKVVETVNCKEAKAFAKKIFDECESQLLQPNLSEGTKYYNLRTKEITLHALNKLGNCVTKN
;
A
#
# COMPACT_ATOMS: atom_id res chain seq x y z
N MET A 1 -31.13 36.06 -8.63
CA MET A 1 -29.68 35.78 -8.73
C MET A 1 -29.13 35.07 -7.48
N LYS A 2 -29.32 35.58 -6.26
CA LYS A 2 -28.79 34.94 -5.02
C LYS A 2 -29.25 33.48 -4.80
N LYS A 3 -30.53 33.15 -5.01
CA LYS A 3 -31.07 31.79 -4.83
C LYS A 3 -30.43 30.75 -5.77
N THR A 4 -30.14 31.12 -7.02
CA THR A 4 -29.52 30.23 -8.01
C THR A 4 -28.06 29.96 -7.66
N THR A 5 -27.35 30.93 -7.07
CA THR A 5 -25.98 30.76 -6.56
C THR A 5 -25.91 29.81 -5.37
N TYR A 6 -26.87 29.89 -4.43
CA TYR A 6 -26.92 28.96 -3.29
C TYR A 6 -27.21 27.52 -3.70
N ILE A 7 -28.07 27.31 -4.71
CA ILE A 7 -28.33 25.97 -5.26
C ILE A 7 -27.08 25.41 -5.95
N PHE A 8 -26.36 26.23 -6.72
CA PHE A 8 -25.13 25.81 -7.39
C PHE A 8 -24.01 25.49 -6.38
N CYS A 9 -23.87 26.27 -5.30
CA CYS A 9 -22.93 25.97 -4.21
C CYS A 9 -23.31 24.70 -3.44
N ALA A 10 -24.60 24.46 -3.19
CA ALA A 10 -25.06 23.23 -2.52
C ALA A 10 -24.78 21.97 -3.37
N ILE A 11 -24.97 22.05 -4.69
CA ILE A 11 -24.64 20.97 -5.62
C ILE A 11 -23.12 20.73 -5.67
N ALA A 12 -22.31 21.78 -5.70
CA ALA A 12 -20.85 21.65 -5.68
C ALA A 12 -20.33 21.00 -4.38
N VAL A 13 -20.91 21.32 -3.22
CA VAL A 13 -20.55 20.71 -1.93
C VAL A 13 -20.92 19.22 -1.87
N VAL A 14 -22.04 18.81 -2.47
CA VAL A 14 -22.41 17.38 -2.56
C VAL A 14 -21.46 16.63 -3.49
N LEU A 15 -21.05 17.23 -4.61
CA LEU A 15 -20.11 16.60 -5.56
C LEU A 15 -18.68 16.49 -5.03
N LEU A 16 -18.28 17.32 -4.07
CA LEU A 16 -16.97 17.25 -3.40
C LEU A 16 -16.93 16.28 -2.21
N SER A 17 -18.09 15.73 -1.79
CA SER A 17 -18.20 14.80 -0.65
C SER A 17 -17.81 13.36 -0.96
N SER A 18 -17.47 13.05 -2.21
CA SER A 18 -16.99 11.75 -2.68
C SER A 18 -15.51 11.49 -2.36
N TYR A 19 -14.81 12.44 -1.74
CA TYR A 19 -13.41 12.30 -1.39
C TYR A 19 -13.25 11.47 -0.10
N ARG A 20 -13.10 10.15 -0.25
CA ARG A 20 -12.61 9.26 0.81
C ARG A 20 -11.30 8.62 0.32
N PRO A 21 -10.30 8.43 1.21
CA PRO A 21 -9.14 7.61 0.87
C PRO A 21 -9.65 6.26 0.37
N ASN A 22 -9.26 5.91 -0.85
CA ASN A 22 -9.79 4.72 -1.49
C ASN A 22 -9.00 3.51 -0.98
N LEU A 23 -9.58 2.85 0.02
CA LEU A 23 -8.99 1.69 0.68
C LEU A 23 -8.68 0.55 -0.31
N GLU A 24 -9.37 0.48 -1.45
CA GLU A 24 -9.05 -0.47 -2.51
C GLU A 24 -7.72 -0.12 -3.21
N CYS A 25 -7.38 1.17 -3.36
CA CYS A 25 -6.05 1.57 -3.82
C CYS A 25 -4.97 1.14 -2.81
N GLU A 26 -5.23 1.28 -1.50
CA GLU A 26 -4.29 0.82 -0.45
C GLU A 26 -4.13 -0.72 -0.47
N TYR A 27 -5.22 -1.47 -0.66
CA TYR A 27 -5.16 -2.93 -0.81
C TYR A 27 -4.42 -3.34 -2.08
N ALA A 28 -4.69 -2.69 -3.22
CA ALA A 28 -3.97 -2.92 -4.46
C ALA A 28 -2.48 -2.64 -4.27
N ASN A 29 -2.11 -1.52 -3.65
CA ASN A 29 -0.73 -1.16 -3.37
C ASN A 29 -0.05 -2.17 -2.43
N SER A 30 -0.77 -2.67 -1.42
CA SER A 30 -0.27 -3.72 -0.54
C SER A 30 0.08 -5.00 -1.31
N ASN A 31 -0.77 -5.40 -2.26
CA ASN A 31 -0.52 -6.56 -3.11
C ASN A 31 0.63 -6.31 -4.11
N MET A 32 0.80 -5.07 -4.61
CA MET A 32 2.00 -4.69 -5.37
C MET A 32 3.27 -4.86 -4.54
N GLY A 33 3.23 -4.47 -3.26
CA GLY A 33 4.32 -4.69 -2.31
C GLY A 33 4.67 -6.17 -2.13
N PHE A 34 3.67 -7.04 -1.99
CA PHE A 34 3.90 -8.48 -1.95
C PHE A 34 4.52 -8.98 -3.27
N ALA A 35 3.97 -8.57 -4.42
CA ALA A 35 4.50 -8.94 -5.73
C ALA A 35 5.98 -8.52 -5.88
N LYS A 36 6.31 -7.28 -5.50
CA LYS A 36 7.69 -6.77 -5.47
C LYS A 36 8.61 -7.64 -4.60
N SER A 37 8.15 -8.03 -3.42
CA SER A 37 8.90 -8.94 -2.52
C SER A 37 9.18 -10.30 -3.18
N GLN A 38 8.19 -10.87 -3.86
CA GLN A 38 8.37 -12.13 -4.59
C GLN A 38 9.31 -11.97 -5.80
N ILE A 39 9.21 -10.87 -6.56
CA ILE A 39 10.12 -10.59 -7.69
C ILE A 39 11.56 -10.44 -7.21
N ASN A 40 11.79 -9.68 -6.12
CA ASN A 40 13.11 -9.58 -5.50
C ASN A 40 13.66 -10.95 -5.09
N THR A 41 12.81 -11.79 -4.50
CA THR A 41 13.21 -13.16 -4.13
C THR A 41 13.57 -13.99 -5.38
N ALA A 42 12.83 -13.82 -6.48
CA ALA A 42 13.11 -14.46 -7.76
C ALA A 42 14.42 -13.99 -8.41
N LEU A 43 14.81 -12.72 -8.21
CA LEU A 43 16.08 -12.18 -8.70
C LEU A 43 17.29 -12.72 -7.91
N LEU A 44 17.12 -12.95 -6.61
CA LEU A 44 18.19 -13.37 -5.71
C LEU A 44 18.49 -14.87 -5.73
N THR A 45 17.60 -15.70 -6.28
CA THR A 45 17.83 -17.15 -6.37
C THR A 45 18.74 -17.54 -7.55
N ASP A 46 19.47 -18.64 -7.38
CA ASP A 46 20.34 -19.23 -8.41
C ASP A 46 19.69 -20.43 -9.12
N ASP A 47 18.46 -20.80 -8.73
CA ASP A 47 17.67 -21.84 -9.38
C ASP A 47 16.53 -21.22 -10.20
N ILE A 48 16.45 -21.57 -11.48
CA ILE A 48 15.41 -21.11 -12.42
C ILE A 48 14.00 -21.55 -12.01
N ASN A 49 13.83 -22.73 -11.42
CA ASN A 49 12.55 -23.23 -10.95
C ASN A 49 12.09 -22.45 -9.72
N HIS A 50 12.99 -22.12 -8.80
CA HIS A 50 12.68 -21.20 -7.71
C HIS A 50 12.33 -19.81 -8.25
N ALA A 51 13.08 -19.29 -9.23
CA ALA A 51 12.78 -17.99 -9.83
C ALA A 51 11.36 -17.99 -10.44
N ARG A 52 10.99 -19.04 -11.18
CA ARG A 52 9.64 -19.22 -11.72
C ARG A 52 8.59 -19.33 -10.63
N PHE A 53 8.83 -20.10 -9.57
CA PHE A 53 7.89 -20.25 -8.45
C PHE A 53 7.56 -18.90 -7.80
N TYR A 54 8.57 -18.09 -7.50
CA TYR A 54 8.38 -16.75 -6.96
C TYR A 54 7.75 -15.79 -7.97
N THR A 55 8.11 -15.90 -9.25
CA THR A 55 7.45 -15.14 -10.34
C THR A 55 5.95 -15.46 -10.41
N TYR A 56 5.55 -16.73 -10.29
CA TYR A 56 4.14 -17.13 -10.26
C TYR A 56 3.41 -16.58 -9.04
N LYS A 57 4.07 -16.50 -7.88
CA LYS A 57 3.48 -15.85 -6.70
C LYS A 57 3.24 -14.36 -6.93
N ALA A 58 4.19 -13.65 -7.54
CA ALA A 58 4.01 -12.25 -7.92
C ALA A 58 2.84 -12.09 -8.90
N LEU A 59 2.82 -12.91 -9.96
CA LEU A 59 1.76 -12.91 -10.97
C LEU A 59 0.38 -13.11 -10.33
N ASN A 60 0.24 -14.10 -9.45
CA ASN A 60 -1.03 -14.38 -8.76
C ASN A 60 -1.48 -13.21 -7.87
N ALA A 61 -0.55 -12.54 -7.20
CA ALA A 61 -0.89 -11.36 -6.39
C ALA A 61 -1.38 -10.19 -7.24
N LEU A 62 -0.76 -9.94 -8.40
CA LEU A 62 -1.20 -8.91 -9.33
C LEU A 62 -2.55 -9.25 -9.97
N GLU A 63 -2.76 -10.50 -10.38
CA GLU A 63 -4.05 -10.98 -10.89
C GLU A 63 -5.19 -10.74 -9.89
N LYS A 64 -4.94 -11.06 -8.62
CA LYS A 64 -5.89 -10.84 -7.53
C LYS A 64 -6.13 -9.38 -7.19
N SER A 65 -5.34 -8.46 -7.73
CA SER A 65 -5.43 -7.00 -7.50
C SER A 65 -6.25 -6.27 -8.56
N LYS A 66 -6.67 -6.96 -9.62
CA LYS A 66 -7.45 -6.37 -10.73
C LYS A 66 -8.73 -5.71 -10.25
N THR A 67 -9.51 -6.41 -9.43
CA THR A 67 -10.78 -5.90 -8.91
C THR A 67 -10.57 -4.67 -8.03
N GLN A 68 -9.56 -4.69 -7.15
CA GLN A 68 -9.22 -3.56 -6.29
C GLN A 68 -8.78 -2.36 -7.12
N LEU A 69 -7.99 -2.55 -8.19
CA LEU A 69 -7.63 -1.47 -9.10
C LEU A 69 -8.82 -0.92 -9.91
N ASP A 70 -9.75 -1.78 -10.30
CA ASP A 70 -10.98 -1.38 -10.98
C ASP A 70 -11.85 -0.50 -10.08
N ILE A 71 -11.97 -0.84 -8.80
CA ILE A 71 -12.69 -0.03 -7.80
C ILE A 71 -11.89 1.21 -7.39
N CYS A 72 -10.55 1.10 -7.33
CA CYS A 72 -9.63 2.22 -7.11
C CYS A 72 -9.83 3.32 -8.16
N GLY A 73 -10.07 2.94 -9.42
CA GLY A 73 -10.32 3.85 -10.53
C GLY A 73 -9.05 4.44 -11.17
N CYS A 74 -7.87 4.02 -10.72
CA CYS A 74 -6.59 4.54 -11.24
C CYS A 74 -6.22 3.88 -12.58
N SER A 75 -6.59 4.52 -13.68
CA SER A 75 -6.37 4.00 -15.05
C SER A 75 -4.88 3.82 -15.38
N SER A 76 -4.03 4.73 -14.92
CA SER A 76 -2.58 4.65 -15.11
C SER A 76 -1.97 3.44 -14.39
N ALA A 77 -2.35 3.23 -13.12
CA ALA A 77 -1.92 2.05 -12.36
C ALA A 77 -2.43 0.75 -13.00
N LYS A 78 -3.68 0.73 -13.46
CA LYS A 78 -4.26 -0.42 -14.17
C LYS A 78 -3.47 -0.77 -15.44
N THR A 79 -3.10 0.24 -16.23
CA THR A 79 -2.31 0.04 -17.45
C THR A 79 -0.93 -0.53 -17.13
N SER A 80 -0.24 0.10 -16.17
CA SER A 80 1.09 -0.33 -15.72
C SER A 80 1.08 -1.75 -15.14
N MET A 81 0.05 -2.11 -14.36
CA MET A 81 -0.10 -3.48 -13.85
C MET A 81 -0.37 -4.48 -14.98
N ASN A 82 -1.23 -4.16 -15.95
CA ASN A 82 -1.53 -5.07 -17.06
C ASN A 82 -0.30 -5.34 -17.93
N GLU A 83 0.53 -4.32 -18.17
CA GLU A 83 1.83 -4.50 -18.80
C GLU A 83 2.71 -5.44 -17.96
N ASN A 84 2.77 -5.22 -16.65
CA ASN A 84 3.57 -6.04 -15.74
C ASN A 84 3.12 -7.51 -15.72
N LEU A 85 1.81 -7.78 -15.78
CA LEU A 85 1.28 -9.15 -15.90
C LEU A 85 1.81 -9.85 -17.15
N ALA A 86 1.83 -9.16 -18.30
CA ALA A 86 2.40 -9.71 -19.54
C ALA A 86 3.92 -9.97 -19.40
N VAL A 87 4.66 -9.05 -18.77
CA VAL A 87 6.10 -9.21 -18.49
C VAL A 87 6.36 -10.41 -17.59
N LEU A 88 5.61 -10.59 -16.51
CA LEU A 88 5.74 -11.73 -15.60
C LEU A 88 5.42 -13.06 -16.31
N VAL A 89 4.42 -13.10 -17.20
CA VAL A 89 4.12 -14.27 -18.03
C VAL A 89 5.29 -14.61 -18.98
N LEU A 90 6.01 -13.60 -19.50
CA LEU A 90 7.21 -13.85 -20.29
C LEU A 90 8.36 -14.38 -19.42
N ALA A 91 8.53 -13.85 -18.21
CA ALA A 91 9.56 -14.29 -17.27
C ALA A 91 9.39 -15.77 -16.88
N THR A 92 8.17 -16.25 -16.68
CA THR A 92 7.90 -17.66 -16.37
C THR A 92 8.20 -18.60 -17.54
N LYS A 93 8.06 -18.12 -18.78
CA LYS A 93 8.32 -18.87 -20.02
C LYS A 93 9.78 -18.88 -20.46
N SER A 94 10.62 -17.96 -19.98
CA SER A 94 12.04 -17.94 -20.29
C SER A 94 12.71 -19.29 -19.96
N THR A 95 13.60 -19.75 -20.84
CA THR A 95 14.29 -21.04 -20.72
C THR A 95 15.61 -20.95 -19.96
N THR A 96 16.11 -19.74 -19.69
CA THR A 96 17.37 -19.50 -18.97
C THR A 96 17.14 -18.63 -17.75
N LEU A 97 17.91 -18.86 -16.68
CA LEU A 97 17.84 -18.07 -15.46
C LEU A 97 18.18 -16.59 -15.74
N GLN A 98 19.24 -16.33 -16.51
CA GLN A 98 19.64 -14.97 -16.87
C GLN A 98 18.56 -14.25 -17.69
N GLY A 99 17.93 -14.94 -18.63
CA GLY A 99 16.79 -14.41 -19.38
C GLY A 99 15.61 -14.08 -18.47
N THR A 100 15.30 -14.95 -17.49
CA THR A 100 14.28 -14.70 -16.48
C THR A 100 14.62 -13.45 -15.67
N LYS A 101 15.84 -13.35 -15.10
CA LYS A 101 16.26 -12.20 -14.28
C LYS A 101 16.16 -10.88 -15.04
N LYS A 102 16.63 -10.84 -16.29
CA LYS A 102 16.53 -9.64 -17.14
C LYS A 102 15.09 -9.17 -17.36
N ILE A 103 14.14 -10.10 -17.54
CA ILE A 103 12.72 -9.75 -17.69
C ILE A 103 12.15 -9.30 -16.34
N LEU A 104 12.56 -9.90 -15.23
CA LEU A 104 12.13 -9.53 -13.89
C LEU A 104 12.61 -8.14 -13.46
N ASP A 105 13.77 -7.68 -13.92
CA ASP A 105 14.22 -6.29 -13.71
C ASP A 105 13.18 -5.30 -14.26
N LYS A 106 12.65 -5.57 -15.46
CA LYS A 106 11.56 -4.76 -16.03
C LYS A 106 10.28 -4.85 -15.22
N SER A 107 9.97 -6.03 -14.68
CA SER A 107 8.80 -6.24 -13.82
C SER A 107 8.90 -5.43 -12.52
N ILE A 108 10.10 -5.30 -11.93
CA ILE A 108 10.31 -4.44 -10.77
C ILE A 108 10.00 -3.00 -11.09
N GLU A 109 10.56 -2.44 -12.17
CA GLU A 109 10.32 -1.06 -12.57
C GLU A 109 8.82 -0.78 -12.71
N LEU A 110 8.10 -1.67 -13.41
CA LEU A 110 6.65 -1.54 -13.59
C LEU A 110 5.89 -1.65 -12.26
N THR A 111 6.33 -2.52 -11.35
CA THR A 111 5.73 -2.66 -10.02
C THR A 111 5.91 -1.37 -9.22
N GLU A 112 7.14 -0.84 -9.17
CA GLU A 112 7.46 0.40 -8.44
C GLU A 112 6.74 1.62 -9.02
N HIS A 113 6.69 1.72 -10.35
CA HIS A 113 5.91 2.76 -11.03
C HIS A 113 4.41 2.66 -10.68
N THR A 114 3.85 1.44 -10.68
CA THR A 114 2.44 1.22 -10.31
C THR A 114 2.18 1.66 -8.86
N MET A 115 3.08 1.31 -7.93
CA MET A 115 2.98 1.72 -6.52
C MET A 115 3.03 3.25 -6.38
N LEU A 116 3.98 3.91 -7.04
CA LEU A 116 4.11 5.37 -7.04
C LEU A 116 2.83 6.07 -7.54
N VAL A 117 2.26 5.56 -8.63
CA VAL A 117 1.01 6.09 -9.20
C VAL A 117 -0.18 5.87 -8.26
N LEU A 118 -0.21 4.75 -7.51
CA LEU A 118 -1.25 4.50 -6.52
C LEU A 118 -1.12 5.42 -5.29
N ASP A 119 0.09 5.62 -4.79
CA ASP A 119 0.37 6.50 -3.64
C ASP A 119 0.04 7.97 -3.95
N SER A 120 0.19 8.36 -5.21
CA SER A 120 -0.14 9.71 -5.70
C SER A 120 -1.55 9.82 -6.29
N HIS A 121 -2.33 8.73 -6.35
CA HIS A 121 -3.62 8.74 -7.03
C HIS A 121 -4.60 9.78 -6.44
N ASP A 122 -4.56 10.00 -5.13
CA ASP A 122 -5.36 11.03 -4.48
C ASP A 122 -4.94 12.45 -4.93
N THR A 123 -3.66 12.68 -5.24
CA THR A 123 -3.16 13.99 -5.71
C THR A 123 -3.37 14.24 -7.21
N HIS A 124 -3.62 13.18 -8.00
CA HIS A 124 -3.79 13.27 -9.45
C HIS A 124 -5.21 13.61 -9.93
N ASN A 125 -6.24 13.51 -9.06
CA ASN A 125 -7.63 13.84 -9.41
C ASN A 125 -8.05 15.28 -9.05
N SER A 126 -7.13 16.17 -8.69
CA SER A 126 -7.44 17.60 -8.63
C SER A 126 -7.32 18.20 -10.04
N ALA A 127 -8.37 18.89 -10.50
CA ALA A 127 -8.41 19.60 -11.79
C ALA A 127 -7.37 20.74 -11.92
N TYR A 128 -6.46 20.88 -10.95
CA TYR A 128 -5.43 21.92 -10.84
C TYR A 128 -4.03 21.35 -10.54
N SER A 129 -3.81 20.03 -10.62
CA SER A 129 -2.54 19.40 -10.20
C SER A 129 -1.33 19.69 -11.11
N ASN A 130 -1.45 20.63 -12.04
CA ASN A 130 -0.32 20.99 -12.90
C ASN A 130 -0.33 22.48 -13.27
N ASP A 131 -0.50 23.36 -12.28
CA ASP A 131 0.26 24.60 -12.27
C ASP A 131 0.14 25.33 -10.93
N MET A 132 1.26 25.93 -10.51
CA MET A 132 1.29 27.16 -9.72
C MET A 132 1.27 27.05 -8.16
N LEU A 133 2.51 27.11 -7.62
CA LEU A 133 2.98 27.95 -6.49
C LEU A 133 3.07 27.36 -5.07
N SER A 134 4.34 27.21 -4.68
CA SER A 134 4.86 27.58 -3.36
C SER A 134 4.28 28.90 -2.85
N MET A 135 3.62 28.87 -1.69
CA MET A 135 3.35 30.08 -0.92
C MET A 135 3.63 29.82 0.56
N ASN A 136 4.82 30.25 1.00
CA ASN A 136 5.11 30.48 2.40
C ASN A 136 4.25 31.64 2.89
N SER A 137 3.31 31.36 3.80
CA SER A 137 2.61 32.40 4.55
C SER A 137 2.55 31.98 6.02
N THR A 138 3.47 32.55 6.79
CA THR A 138 3.36 32.66 8.25
C THR A 138 2.04 33.34 8.59
N THR A 139 1.09 32.59 9.15
CA THR A 139 -0.13 33.19 9.69
C THR A 139 -0.50 32.54 11.01
N THR A 140 -0.63 33.42 11.99
CA THR A 140 -0.87 33.24 13.42
C THR A 140 -1.99 32.27 13.77
N ILE A 141 -1.70 31.40 14.74
CA ILE A 141 -2.65 30.52 15.44
C ILE A 141 -3.62 31.41 16.24
N ASN A 142 -4.89 31.43 15.86
CA ASN A 142 -5.97 31.84 16.75
C ASN A 142 -6.83 30.62 17.06
N ALA A 143 -6.85 30.28 18.36
CA ALA A 143 -7.71 29.27 18.94
C ALA A 143 -9.17 29.74 18.95
N ALA A 144 -10.08 28.93 18.42
CA ALA A 144 -11.46 28.91 18.88
C ALA A 144 -12.18 27.59 18.52
N THR A 145 -12.88 27.10 19.53
CA THR A 145 -14.06 26.20 19.50
C THR A 145 -13.84 24.71 19.24
N THR A 146 -13.66 24.01 20.36
CA THR A 146 -13.99 22.61 20.59
C THR A 146 -15.46 22.34 20.24
N ALA A 147 -15.72 21.96 18.99
CA ALA A 147 -16.96 21.29 18.62
C ALA A 147 -16.82 19.82 19.00
N ASN A 148 -17.40 19.44 20.14
CA ASN A 148 -17.62 18.04 20.51
C ASN A 148 -18.63 17.43 19.53
N ASN A 149 -18.15 17.04 18.36
CA ASN A 149 -18.84 16.08 17.51
C ASN A 149 -18.62 14.71 18.17
N THR A 150 -19.63 14.19 18.85
CA THR A 150 -19.74 12.76 19.19
C THR A 150 -19.86 11.98 17.88
N LYS A 151 -18.73 11.83 17.20
CA LYS A 151 -18.57 10.96 16.03
C LYS A 151 -18.71 9.54 16.57
N THR A 152 -19.81 8.85 16.25
CA THR A 152 -19.91 7.40 16.47
C THR A 152 -18.66 6.76 15.88
N SER A 153 -17.78 6.23 16.73
CA SER A 153 -16.47 5.73 16.30
C SER A 153 -16.69 4.68 15.21
N SER A 154 -16.08 4.87 14.04
CA SER A 154 -16.17 3.92 12.94
C SER A 154 -15.55 2.57 13.36
N LEU A 155 -15.87 1.50 12.64
CA LEU A 155 -15.20 0.20 12.87
C LEU A 155 -13.69 0.33 12.75
N ASN A 156 -13.20 1.13 11.81
CA ASN A 156 -11.79 1.39 11.59
C ASN A 156 -11.18 2.14 12.78
N ASP A 157 -11.87 3.14 13.34
CA ASP A 157 -11.39 3.87 14.53
C ASP A 157 -11.20 2.93 15.73
N LYS A 158 -12.08 1.94 15.90
CA LYS A 158 -11.95 0.91 16.94
C LYS A 158 -10.79 -0.04 16.67
N ILE A 159 -10.57 -0.39 15.41
CA ILE A 159 -9.42 -1.21 14.99
C ILE A 159 -8.11 -0.45 15.28
N ASP A 160 -8.03 0.82 14.90
CA ASP A 160 -6.85 1.67 15.14
C ASP A 160 -6.55 1.81 16.63
N ALA A 161 -7.58 2.05 17.46
CA ALA A 161 -7.43 2.10 18.90
C ALA A 161 -6.91 0.79 19.51
N SER A 162 -7.30 -0.36 18.93
CA SER A 162 -6.78 -1.68 19.31
C SER A 162 -5.32 -1.86 18.87
N LEU A 163 -5.01 -1.46 17.63
CA LEU A 163 -3.69 -1.58 17.03
C LEU A 163 -2.64 -0.66 17.67
N GLU A 164 -3.05 0.42 18.33
CA GLU A 164 -2.13 1.27 19.07
C GLU A 164 -1.43 0.49 20.21
N LYS A 165 -2.16 -0.40 20.90
CA LYS A 165 -1.55 -1.28 21.91
C LYS A 165 -0.56 -2.25 21.29
N TYR A 166 -0.88 -2.77 20.11
CA TYR A 166 0.02 -3.62 19.34
C TYR A 166 1.29 -2.86 18.94
N ARG A 167 1.15 -1.65 18.38
CA ARG A 167 2.28 -0.77 17.98
C ARG A 167 3.24 -0.52 19.14
N ILE A 168 2.69 -0.17 20.32
CA ILE A 168 3.49 0.05 21.53
C ILE A 168 4.20 -1.24 21.96
N SER A 169 3.50 -2.37 21.95
CA SER A 169 4.06 -3.67 22.36
C SER A 169 5.16 -4.14 21.41
N LEU A 170 4.96 -3.99 20.10
CA LEU A 170 5.96 -4.27 19.08
C LEU A 170 7.18 -3.35 19.23
N GLY A 171 6.96 -2.06 19.52
CA GLY A 171 8.03 -1.11 19.82
C GLY A 171 8.92 -1.57 20.97
N LYS A 172 8.32 -2.09 22.05
CA LYS A 172 9.08 -2.68 23.17
C LYS A 172 9.90 -3.88 22.72
N VAL A 173 9.31 -4.81 21.96
CA VAL A 173 10.04 -5.97 21.42
C VAL A 173 11.26 -5.54 20.59
N VAL A 174 11.09 -4.54 19.73
CA VAL A 174 12.19 -3.96 18.91
C VAL A 174 13.30 -3.35 19.77
N GLU A 175 12.98 -2.86 20.96
CA GLU A 175 13.91 -2.17 21.85
C GLU A 175 14.58 -3.10 22.86
N THR A 176 13.90 -4.17 23.28
CA THR A 176 14.35 -5.03 24.40
C THR A 176 14.80 -6.42 23.98
N VAL A 177 14.36 -6.94 22.83
CA VAL A 177 14.70 -8.29 22.36
C VAL A 177 15.91 -8.22 21.41
N ASN A 178 16.65 -9.33 21.31
CA ASN A 178 17.75 -9.46 20.34
C ASN A 178 17.28 -9.08 18.92
N CYS A 179 18.08 -8.28 18.21
CA CYS A 179 17.69 -7.75 16.90
C CYS A 179 17.29 -8.84 15.90
N LYS A 180 18.01 -9.98 15.86
CA LYS A 180 17.69 -11.07 14.92
C LYS A 180 16.35 -11.71 15.25
N GLU A 181 16.06 -11.94 16.53
CA GLU A 181 14.80 -12.51 16.99
C GLU A 181 13.63 -11.54 16.79
N ALA A 182 13.82 -10.26 17.14
CA ALA A 182 12.83 -9.21 16.92
C ALA A 182 12.51 -9.06 15.42
N LYS A 183 13.54 -9.10 14.56
CA LYS A 183 13.37 -9.05 13.10
C LYS A 183 12.64 -10.27 12.56
N ALA A 184 12.99 -11.47 13.02
CA ALA A 184 12.30 -12.70 12.63
C ALA A 184 10.82 -12.68 13.05
N PHE A 185 10.53 -12.23 14.27
CA PHE A 185 9.18 -12.09 14.79
C PHE A 185 8.35 -11.09 13.97
N ALA A 186 8.87 -9.87 13.76
CA ALA A 186 8.20 -8.85 12.96
C ALA A 186 8.01 -9.32 11.51
N LYS A 187 9.02 -9.96 10.91
CA LYS A 187 8.92 -10.47 9.54
C LYS A 187 7.81 -11.52 9.41
N LYS A 188 7.68 -12.43 10.39
CA LYS A 188 6.62 -13.44 10.39
C LYS A 188 5.23 -12.79 10.35
N ILE A 189 4.99 -11.76 11.16
CA ILE A 189 3.70 -11.05 11.20
C ILE A 189 3.46 -10.32 9.87
N PHE A 190 4.48 -9.65 9.35
CA PHE A 190 4.40 -8.97 8.06
C PHE A 190 4.00 -9.95 6.94
N ASP A 191 4.72 -11.07 6.82
CA ASP A 191 4.46 -12.09 5.80
C ASP A 191 3.05 -12.71 5.94
N GLU A 192 2.59 -12.91 7.18
CA GLU A 192 1.25 -13.42 7.47
C GLU A 192 0.18 -12.44 7.01
N CYS A 193 0.30 -11.15 7.34
CA CYS A 193 -0.64 -10.12 6.89
C CYS A 193 -0.67 -10.01 5.36
N GLU A 194 0.47 -10.09 4.68
CA GLU A 194 0.50 -10.12 3.21
C GLU A 194 -0.25 -11.33 2.65
N SER A 195 -0.03 -12.52 3.22
CA SER A 195 -0.74 -13.72 2.79
C SER A 195 -2.24 -13.64 3.05
N GLN A 196 -2.66 -13.01 4.14
CA GLN A 196 -4.09 -12.81 4.43
C GLN A 196 -4.69 -11.87 3.39
N LEU A 197 -4.10 -10.70 3.12
CA LEU A 197 -4.65 -9.71 2.17
C LEU A 197 -4.90 -10.25 0.75
N LEU A 198 -4.25 -11.35 0.37
CA LEU A 198 -4.45 -12.04 -0.91
C LEU A 198 -5.66 -12.99 -0.94
N GLN A 199 -6.41 -13.16 0.15
CA GLN A 199 -7.58 -14.03 0.16
C GLN A 199 -8.82 -13.30 -0.40
N PRO A 200 -9.63 -13.95 -1.25
CA PRO A 200 -10.74 -13.28 -1.95
C PRO A 200 -11.93 -12.92 -1.06
N ASN A 201 -12.09 -13.55 0.12
CA ASN A 201 -13.32 -13.50 0.92
C ASN A 201 -13.11 -12.93 2.35
N LEU A 202 -12.27 -11.92 2.49
CA LEU A 202 -12.11 -11.22 3.77
C LEU A 202 -13.17 -10.15 3.96
N SER A 203 -13.65 -10.00 5.19
CA SER A 203 -14.46 -8.84 5.57
C SER A 203 -13.61 -7.57 5.52
N GLU A 204 -14.25 -6.43 5.25
CA GLU A 204 -13.54 -5.14 5.19
C GLU A 204 -12.79 -4.81 6.48
N GLY A 205 -13.36 -5.12 7.66
CA GLY A 205 -12.67 -4.94 8.93
C GLY A 205 -11.40 -5.77 9.04
N THR A 206 -11.41 -7.02 8.56
CA THR A 206 -10.23 -7.89 8.60
C THR A 206 -9.18 -7.46 7.58
N LYS A 207 -9.58 -7.03 6.39
CA LYS A 207 -8.65 -6.44 5.40
C LYS A 207 -7.98 -5.20 5.98
N TYR A 208 -8.75 -4.27 6.53
CA TYR A 208 -8.23 -3.05 7.16
C TYR A 208 -7.27 -3.36 8.31
N TYR A 209 -7.64 -4.29 9.20
CA TYR A 209 -6.78 -4.74 10.29
C TYR A 209 -5.43 -5.28 9.80
N ASN A 210 -5.44 -6.18 8.80
CA ASN A 210 -4.21 -6.76 8.26
C ASN A 210 -3.35 -5.71 7.54
N LEU A 211 -3.97 -4.78 6.82
CA LEU A 211 -3.27 -3.67 6.18
C LEU A 211 -2.54 -2.80 7.20
N ARG A 212 -3.24 -2.31 8.22
CA ARG A 212 -2.63 -1.46 9.27
C ARG A 212 -1.60 -2.21 10.11
N THR A 213 -1.85 -3.48 10.42
CA THR A 213 -0.86 -4.33 11.11
C THR A 213 0.41 -4.49 10.28
N LYS A 214 0.27 -4.73 8.96
CA LYS A 214 1.40 -4.81 8.02
C LYS A 214 2.21 -3.51 8.01
N GLU A 215 1.57 -2.36 7.93
CA GLU A 215 2.23 -1.04 7.92
C GLU A 215 3.02 -0.77 9.22
N ILE A 216 2.39 -1.00 10.37
CA ILE A 216 3.03 -0.88 11.69
C ILE A 216 4.25 -1.80 11.78
N THR A 217 4.11 -3.03 11.31
CA THR A 217 5.17 -4.03 11.34
C THR A 217 6.31 -3.70 10.39
N LEU A 218 5.99 -3.17 9.20
CA LEU A 218 6.99 -2.70 8.24
C LEU A 218 7.81 -1.55 8.80
N HIS A 219 7.16 -0.59 9.47
CA HIS A 219 7.87 0.50 10.16
C HIS A 219 8.84 -0.05 11.24
N ALA A 220 8.41 -1.05 12.00
CA ALA A 220 9.29 -1.72 12.97
C ALA A 220 10.47 -2.44 12.31
N LEU A 221 10.25 -3.15 11.20
CA LEU A 221 11.30 -3.79 10.41
C LEU A 221 12.31 -2.77 9.86
N ASN A 222 11.84 -1.62 9.37
CA ASN A 222 12.68 -0.54 8.88
C ASN A 222 13.54 0.05 10.02
N LYS A 223 12.97 0.22 11.23
CA LYS A 223 13.71 0.66 12.43
C LYS A 223 14.80 -0.33 12.85
N LEU A 224 14.56 -1.64 12.70
CA LEU A 224 15.55 -2.69 12.99
C LEU A 224 16.69 -2.74 11.95
N GLY A 225 16.40 -2.37 10.69
CA GLY A 225 17.39 -2.31 9.61
C GLY A 225 18.13 -3.63 9.37
N ASN A 226 19.41 -3.53 9.04
CA ASN A 226 20.31 -4.68 8.99
C ASN A 226 20.95 -4.81 10.37
N CYS A 227 20.59 -5.86 11.12
CA CYS A 227 21.02 -6.18 12.49
C CYS A 227 22.54 -6.40 12.67
N VAL A 228 23.38 -5.58 12.04
CA VAL A 228 24.84 -5.69 12.00
C VAL A 228 25.48 -5.16 13.29
N THR A 229 24.75 -4.38 14.10
CA THR A 229 25.34 -3.71 15.28
C THR A 229 24.35 -3.52 16.43
N LYS A 230 23.92 -4.60 17.09
CA LYS A 230 23.54 -4.56 18.52
C LYS A 230 23.91 -5.91 19.14
N ASN A 231 25.15 -6.00 19.61
CA ASN A 231 25.54 -6.94 20.67
C ASN A 231 25.05 -6.39 22.00
#